data_AF-A0A9E3XVX9-F1
#
_entry.id   AF-A0A9E3XVX9-F1
#
_cell.length_a   1.000
_cell.length_b   1.000
_cell.length_c   1.000
_cell.angle_alpha   90.00
_cell.angle_beta   90.00
_cell.angle_gamma   90.00
#
_symmetry.space_group_name_H-M   'P 1'
#
loop_
_entity.id
_entity.type
_entity.pdbx_description
1 polymer ?
#
loop_
_entity_poly.entity_id
_entity_poly.type
_entity_poly.pdbx_seq_one_letter_code
_entity_poly.pdbx_strand_id
1 'polypeptide(L)'
;MVWYVVLVVSGVVMFVAEAGVRRRRRMPIDLREAGLSVRVGVLAYASAGVGQWMVAGATFWAADQLIPWQLPIGNPLTWVGYLVLDDFIGYWSHRANHRFRFLWSAHLVHHSAQDMTMANATRLSPAEGFYQPITNVWAPLLGFPVAMYAPLTV
;
A
#
# COMPACT_ATOMS: atom_id res chain seq x y z
N MET A 1 -13.55 -11.02 -7.08
CA MET A 1 -14.39 -9.95 -7.69
C MET A 1 -15.00 -9.02 -6.64
N VAL A 2 -15.61 -9.53 -5.56
CA VAL A 2 -16.23 -8.70 -4.50
C VAL A 2 -15.27 -7.71 -3.84
N TRP A 3 -14.03 -8.11 -3.53
CA TRP A 3 -13.05 -7.23 -2.87
C TRP A 3 -12.66 -5.99 -3.68
N TYR A 4 -12.52 -6.13 -5.00
CA TYR A 4 -12.27 -4.99 -5.90
C TYR A 4 -13.45 -4.02 -5.90
N VAL A 5 -14.68 -4.52 -5.84
CA VAL A 5 -15.87 -3.67 -5.72
C VAL A 5 -15.84 -2.90 -4.41
N VAL A 6 -15.50 -3.56 -3.28
CA VAL A 6 -15.38 -2.87 -1.98
C VAL A 6 -14.35 -1.76 -2.02
N LEU A 7 -13.14 -2.02 -2.55
CA LEU A 7 -12.07 -1.02 -2.66
C LEU A 7 -12.44 0.16 -3.56
N VAL A 8 -13.04 -0.11 -4.72
CA VAL A 8 -13.47 0.94 -5.64
C VAL A 8 -14.58 1.77 -5.01
N VAL A 9 -15.58 1.14 -4.39
CA VAL A 9 -16.68 1.84 -3.72
C VAL A 9 -16.15 2.67 -2.56
N SER A 10 -15.28 2.14 -1.69
CA SER A 10 -14.70 2.91 -0.58
C SER A 10 -13.89 4.09 -1.10
N GLY A 11 -13.08 3.91 -2.14
CA GLY A 11 -12.34 4.99 -2.78
C GLY A 11 -13.27 6.10 -3.29
N VAL A 12 -14.28 5.74 -4.07
CA VAL A 12 -15.28 6.70 -4.59
C VAL A 12 -15.98 7.43 -3.46
N VAL A 13 -16.39 6.72 -2.41
CA VAL A 13 -17.03 7.32 -1.22
C VAL A 13 -16.11 8.34 -0.56
N MET A 14 -14.82 8.04 -0.39
CA MET A 14 -13.85 8.97 0.20
C MET A 14 -13.65 10.22 -0.65
N PHE A 15 -13.54 10.08 -1.99
CA PHE A 15 -13.42 11.24 -2.89
C PHE A 15 -14.69 12.12 -2.88
N VAL A 16 -15.88 11.51 -2.89
CA VAL A 16 -17.16 12.25 -2.81
C VAL A 16 -17.29 12.95 -1.45
N ALA A 17 -16.93 12.28 -0.37
CA ALA A 17 -16.94 12.85 0.98
C ALA A 17 -15.98 14.03 1.09
N GLU A 18 -14.76 13.91 0.57
CA GLU A 18 -13.79 15.01 0.51
C GLU A 18 -14.39 16.20 -0.26
N ALA A 19 -14.87 15.99 -1.48
CA ALA A 19 -15.45 17.05 -2.30
C ALA A 19 -16.63 17.75 -1.59
N GLY A 20 -17.48 16.99 -0.91
CA GLY A 20 -18.59 17.51 -0.11
C GLY A 20 -18.13 18.38 1.07
N VAL A 21 -17.18 17.89 1.86
CA VAL A 21 -16.62 18.64 3.02
C VAL A 21 -15.90 19.90 2.55
N ARG A 22 -15.06 19.80 1.53
CA ARG A 22 -14.31 20.92 0.96
C ARG A 22 -15.21 21.99 0.38
N ARG A 23 -16.27 21.60 -0.34
CA ARG A 23 -17.30 22.55 -0.83
C ARG A 23 -17.99 23.28 0.31
N ARG A 24 -18.39 22.57 1.39
CA ARG A 24 -19.01 23.18 2.57
C ARG A 24 -18.06 24.13 3.31
N ARG A 25 -16.77 23.80 3.37
CA ARG A 25 -15.73 24.60 4.05
C ARG A 25 -15.07 25.67 3.17
N ARG A 26 -15.49 25.80 1.90
CA ARG A 26 -14.89 26.72 0.91
C ARG A 26 -13.39 26.52 0.74
N MET A 27 -12.94 25.27 0.78
CA MET A 27 -11.55 24.86 0.57
C MET A 27 -11.41 24.28 -0.84
N PRO A 28 -10.97 25.04 -1.85
CA PRO A 28 -10.85 24.51 -3.21
C PRO A 28 -9.80 23.39 -3.27
N ILE A 29 -9.97 22.47 -4.23
CA ILE A 29 -8.95 21.45 -4.55
C ILE A 29 -8.06 22.03 -5.65
N ASP A 30 -6.75 22.07 -5.42
CA ASP A 30 -5.80 22.40 -6.49
C ASP A 30 -5.70 21.22 -7.48
N LEU A 31 -6.29 21.40 -8.65
CA LEU A 31 -6.30 20.38 -9.71
C LEU A 31 -4.91 20.13 -10.30
N ARG A 32 -3.99 21.10 -10.27
CA ARG A 32 -2.60 20.91 -10.72
C ARG A 32 -1.86 20.02 -9.74
N GLU A 33 -2.01 20.28 -8.44
CA GLU A 33 -1.41 19.45 -7.39
C GLU A 33 -2.00 18.03 -7.39
N ALA A 34 -3.32 17.90 -7.45
CA ALA A 34 -3.99 16.61 -7.55
C ALA A 34 -3.54 15.81 -8.79
N GLY A 35 -3.46 16.48 -9.95
CA GLY A 35 -2.99 15.86 -11.19
C GLY A 35 -1.52 15.43 -11.12
N LEU A 36 -0.66 16.20 -10.45
CA LEU A 36 0.73 15.83 -10.20
C LEU A 36 0.82 14.61 -9.28
N SER A 37 0.07 14.59 -8.18
CA SER A 37 0.03 13.47 -7.23
C SER A 37 -0.39 12.17 -7.91
N VAL A 38 -1.44 12.20 -8.74
CA VAL A 38 -1.88 11.02 -9.51
C VAL A 38 -0.81 10.55 -10.48
N ARG A 39 -0.14 11.44 -11.22
CA ARG A 39 0.92 11.05 -12.18
C ARG A 39 2.12 10.41 -11.50
N VAL A 40 2.58 10.99 -10.39
CA VAL A 40 3.66 10.41 -9.59
C VAL A 40 3.21 9.06 -9.02
N GLY A 41 1.97 8.98 -8.53
CA GLY A 41 1.36 7.74 -8.07
C GLY A 41 1.34 6.64 -9.11
N VAL A 42 0.93 6.92 -10.35
CA VAL A 42 0.95 5.93 -11.45
C VAL A 42 2.35 5.33 -11.64
N LEU A 43 3.41 6.15 -11.57
CA LEU A 43 4.79 5.67 -11.66
C LEU A 43 5.16 4.81 -10.44
N ALA A 44 4.74 5.21 -9.25
CA ALA A 44 4.97 4.45 -8.03
C ALA A 44 4.26 3.09 -8.04
N TYR A 45 2.99 3.02 -8.44
CA TYR A 45 2.24 1.78 -8.58
C TYR A 45 2.85 0.87 -9.66
N ALA A 46 3.39 1.42 -10.75
CA ALA A 46 4.13 0.64 -11.73
C ALA A 46 5.41 0.03 -11.14
N SER A 47 6.18 0.80 -10.36
CA SER A 47 7.35 0.30 -9.62
C SER A 47 6.97 -0.72 -8.54
N ALA A 48 5.84 -0.53 -7.85
CA ALA A 48 5.29 -1.47 -6.89
C ALA A 48 4.92 -2.79 -7.54
N GLY A 49 4.35 -2.77 -8.75
CA GLY A 49 4.16 -3.98 -9.53
C GLY A 49 5.45 -4.78 -9.68
N VAL A 50 6.56 -4.15 -10.08
CA VAL A 50 7.86 -4.82 -10.24
C VAL A 50 8.37 -5.38 -8.92
N GLY A 51 8.38 -4.58 -7.85
CA GLY A 51 8.80 -5.02 -6.52
C GLY A 51 7.95 -6.20 -6.02
N GLN A 52 6.65 -6.14 -6.24
CA GLN A 52 5.71 -7.18 -5.87
C GLN A 52 5.91 -8.47 -6.66
N TRP A 53 6.20 -8.39 -7.96
CA TRP A 53 6.55 -9.57 -8.77
C TRP A 53 7.79 -10.27 -8.23
N MET A 54 8.81 -9.50 -7.83
CA MET A 54 10.04 -10.07 -7.24
C MET A 54 9.75 -10.73 -5.89
N VAL A 55 9.00 -10.06 -5.02
CA VAL A 55 8.62 -10.59 -3.69
C VAL A 55 7.75 -11.83 -3.82
N ALA A 56 6.72 -11.80 -4.66
CA ALA A 56 5.84 -12.93 -4.91
C ALA A 56 6.63 -14.10 -5.50
N GLY A 57 7.48 -13.88 -6.52
CA GLY A 57 8.31 -14.93 -7.11
C GLY A 57 9.26 -15.58 -6.11
N ALA A 58 10.00 -14.79 -5.34
CA ALA A 58 10.90 -15.28 -4.29
C ALA A 58 10.13 -16.04 -3.21
N THR A 59 8.93 -15.55 -2.87
CA THR A 59 8.07 -16.16 -1.86
C THR A 59 7.45 -17.47 -2.32
N PHE A 60 6.96 -17.57 -3.56
CA PHE A 60 6.45 -18.82 -4.10
C PHE A 60 7.54 -19.89 -4.13
N TRP A 61 8.75 -19.52 -4.56
CA TRP A 61 9.90 -20.42 -4.53
C TRP A 61 10.23 -20.88 -3.09
N ALA A 62 10.28 -19.95 -2.13
CA ALA A 62 10.55 -20.29 -0.73
C ALA A 62 9.42 -21.11 -0.10
N ALA A 63 8.15 -20.84 -0.40
CA ALA A 63 7.03 -21.59 0.13
C ALA A 63 7.03 -23.04 -0.36
N ASP A 64 7.36 -23.26 -1.64
CA ASP A 64 7.45 -24.59 -2.25
C ASP A 64 8.60 -25.42 -1.66
N GLN A 65 9.73 -24.78 -1.33
CA GLN A 65 10.96 -25.49 -0.94
C GLN A 65 11.27 -25.47 0.56
N LEU A 66 10.78 -24.47 1.31
CA LEU A 66 11.24 -24.17 2.67
C LEU A 66 10.13 -24.09 3.72
N ILE A 67 8.87 -23.83 3.33
CA ILE A 67 7.78 -23.54 4.28
C ILE A 67 6.68 -24.59 4.14
N PRO A 68 6.75 -25.70 4.92
CA PRO A 68 5.82 -26.80 4.77
C PRO A 68 4.44 -26.56 5.41
N TRP A 69 4.20 -25.39 6.02
CA TRP A 69 2.94 -25.05 6.68
C TRP A 69 2.25 -23.85 6.04
N GLN A 70 0.92 -23.90 5.96
CA GLN A 70 0.09 -22.78 5.54
C GLN A 70 -1.12 -22.64 6.47
N LEU A 71 -1.42 -21.40 6.85
CA LEU A 71 -2.61 -21.04 7.60
C LEU A 71 -3.84 -21.17 6.67
N PRO A 72 -4.99 -21.68 7.16
CA PRO A 72 -6.16 -21.83 6.30
C PRO A 72 -6.69 -20.46 5.85
N ILE A 73 -6.75 -20.22 4.54
CA ILE A 73 -7.27 -18.96 3.97
C ILE A 73 -8.76 -18.72 4.30
N GLY A 74 -9.51 -19.80 4.53
CA GLY A 74 -10.92 -19.74 4.94
C GLY A 74 -11.14 -19.46 6.43
N ASN A 75 -10.08 -19.45 7.25
CA ASN A 75 -10.21 -19.19 8.69
C ASN A 75 -10.20 -17.68 8.96
N PRO A 76 -11.24 -17.09 9.57
CA PRO A 76 -11.29 -15.66 9.91
C PRO A 76 -10.12 -15.20 10.79
N LEU A 77 -9.59 -16.06 11.67
CA LEU A 77 -8.46 -15.73 12.52
C LEU A 77 -7.16 -15.54 11.73
N THR A 78 -7.01 -16.20 10.58
CA THR A 78 -5.90 -15.94 9.65
C THR A 78 -6.00 -14.51 9.13
N TRP A 79 -7.19 -14.04 8.75
CA TRP A 79 -7.37 -12.66 8.28
C TRP A 79 -7.11 -11.63 9.39
N VAL A 80 -7.63 -11.86 10.60
CA VAL A 80 -7.37 -10.97 11.74
C VAL A 80 -5.89 -10.93 12.06
N GLY A 81 -5.21 -12.08 12.09
CA GLY A 81 -3.78 -12.16 12.33
C GLY A 81 -2.97 -11.42 11.27
N TYR A 82 -3.32 -11.58 9.99
CA TYR A 82 -2.69 -10.86 8.90
C TYR A 82 -2.87 -9.34 9.07
N LEU A 83 -4.09 -8.86 9.27
CA LEU A 83 -4.38 -7.42 9.42
C LEU A 83 -3.61 -6.79 10.59
N VAL A 84 -3.52 -7.46 11.73
CA VAL A 84 -2.80 -6.94 12.90
C VAL A 84 -1.29 -6.89 12.65
N LEU A 85 -0.73 -7.94 12.06
CA LEU A 85 0.71 -7.98 11.76
C LEU A 85 1.09 -7.03 10.64
N ASP A 86 0.26 -6.91 9.61
CA ASP A 86 0.44 -5.99 8.50
C ASP A 86 0.40 -4.54 8.98
N ASP A 87 -0.56 -4.17 9.83
CA ASP A 87 -0.62 -2.84 10.44
C ASP A 87 0.61 -2.56 11.32
N PHE A 88 1.02 -3.54 12.15
CA PHE A 88 2.20 -3.40 13.00
C PHE A 88 3.48 -3.20 12.16
N ILE A 89 3.70 -4.03 11.15
CA ILE A 89 4.89 -3.97 10.29
C ILE A 89 4.85 -2.72 9.41
N GLY A 90 3.68 -2.35 8.90
CA GLY A 90 3.42 -1.12 8.18
C GLY A 90 3.76 0.11 9.03
N TYR A 91 3.37 0.14 10.30
CA TYR A 91 3.74 1.20 11.24
C TYR A 91 5.26 1.33 11.37
N TRP A 92 5.97 0.22 11.59
CA TRP A 92 7.43 0.26 11.75
C TRP A 92 8.15 0.63 10.45
N SER A 93 7.67 0.14 9.30
CA SER A 93 8.16 0.54 7.98
C SER A 93 8.00 2.05 7.76
N HIS A 94 6.81 2.58 8.01
CA HIS A 94 6.54 4.02 7.93
C HIS A 94 7.42 4.80 8.91
N ARG A 95 7.57 4.34 10.16
CA ARG A 95 8.47 4.97 11.13
C ARG A 95 9.92 4.96 10.65
N ALA A 96 10.38 3.89 10.00
CA ALA A 96 11.71 3.81 9.41
C ALA A 96 11.87 4.84 8.28
N ASN A 97 10.85 5.03 7.44
CA ASN A 97 10.81 6.07 6.41
C ASN A 97 11.00 7.49 6.96
N HIS A 98 10.55 7.75 8.19
CA HIS A 98 10.78 9.03 8.89
C HIS A 98 12.10 9.12 9.64
N ARG A 99 12.79 8.00 9.89
CA ARG A 99 13.98 7.96 10.77
C ARG A 99 15.29 7.84 10.01
N PHE A 100 15.31 7.13 8.88
CA PHE A 100 16.53 6.90 8.12
C PHE A 100 16.61 7.83 6.91
N ARG A 101 17.73 8.56 6.76
CA ARG A 101 17.90 9.58 5.69
C ARG A 101 17.67 9.03 4.28
N PHE A 102 18.13 7.82 4.01
CA PHE A 102 17.93 7.15 2.73
C PHE A 102 16.45 6.91 2.45
N LEU A 103 15.73 6.31 3.40
CA LEU A 103 14.30 6.05 3.27
C LEU A 103 13.48 7.35 3.24
N TRP A 104 13.86 8.34 4.04
CA TRP A 104 13.25 9.67 4.02
C TRP A 104 13.37 10.33 2.65
N SER A 105 14.48 10.15 1.93
CA SER A 105 14.62 10.75 0.60
C SER A 105 13.57 10.24 -0.39
N ALA A 106 13.14 8.98 -0.25
CA ALA A 106 12.03 8.42 -1.01
C ALA A 106 10.67 8.88 -0.46
N HIS A 107 10.52 8.90 0.86
CA HIS A 107 9.26 9.22 1.54
C HIS A 107 8.90 10.71 1.53
N LEU A 108 9.90 11.59 1.36
CA LEU A 108 9.71 13.04 1.26
C LEU A 108 8.77 13.41 0.11
N VAL A 109 8.73 12.62 -0.96
CA VAL A 109 7.78 12.84 -2.06
C VAL A 109 6.35 12.80 -1.54
N HIS A 110 5.99 11.85 -0.66
CA HIS A 110 4.68 11.79 -0.03
C HIS A 110 4.39 13.03 0.83
N HIS A 111 5.36 13.45 1.65
CA HIS A 111 5.23 14.61 2.54
C HIS A 111 5.41 15.98 1.85
N SER A 112 5.68 16.00 0.55
CA SER A 112 5.85 17.25 -0.20
C SER A 112 4.53 17.87 -0.68
N ALA A 113 3.41 17.18 -0.46
CA ALA A 113 2.07 17.72 -0.65
C ALA A 113 1.83 18.91 0.30
N GLN A 114 1.30 20.01 -0.23
CA GLN A 114 0.97 21.20 0.56
C GLN A 114 -0.48 21.15 1.06
N ASP A 115 -1.33 20.42 0.36
CA ASP A 115 -2.72 20.21 0.71
C ASP A 115 -3.00 18.73 0.98
N MET A 116 -3.82 18.43 1.98
CA MET A 116 -4.15 17.04 2.33
C MET A 116 -5.43 16.62 1.60
N THR A 117 -5.27 16.07 0.40
CA THR A 117 -6.37 15.58 -0.46
C THR A 117 -6.33 14.06 -0.63
N MET A 118 -7.43 13.44 -1.04
CA MET A 118 -7.44 12.03 -1.41
C MET A 118 -6.52 11.74 -2.61
N ALA A 119 -6.36 12.71 -3.52
CA ALA A 119 -5.40 12.57 -4.62
C ALA A 119 -3.96 12.47 -4.09
N ASN A 120 -3.64 13.20 -3.02
CA ASN A 120 -2.30 13.21 -2.44
C ASN A 120 -1.97 11.92 -1.68
N ALA A 121 -2.97 11.11 -1.30
CA ALA A 121 -2.74 9.75 -0.82
C ALA A 121 -2.05 8.86 -1.87
N THR A 122 -2.21 9.16 -3.17
CA THR A 122 -1.53 8.43 -4.25
C THR A 122 -0.12 8.93 -4.53
N ARG A 123 0.33 10.03 -3.90
CA ARG A 123 1.66 10.63 -4.12
C ARG A 123 2.73 9.80 -3.39
N LEU A 124 3.13 8.70 -3.99
CA LEU A 124 4.22 7.84 -3.52
C LEU A 124 5.42 8.01 -4.46
N SER A 125 6.65 7.88 -3.97
CA SER A 125 7.79 7.89 -4.89
C SER A 125 7.92 6.53 -5.60
N PRO A 126 8.46 6.48 -6.84
CA PRO A 126 8.80 5.22 -7.49
C PRO A 126 9.75 4.34 -6.67
N ALA A 127 10.68 4.96 -5.93
CA ALA A 127 11.55 4.25 -5.01
C ALA A 127 10.76 3.56 -3.90
N GLU A 128 9.82 4.29 -3.27
CA GLU A 128 8.91 3.74 -2.26
C GLU A 128 8.06 2.60 -2.81
N GLY A 129 7.50 2.77 -4.01
CA GLY A 129 6.80 1.70 -4.72
C GLY A 129 7.67 0.45 -4.90
N PHE A 130 8.95 0.60 -5.24
CA PHE A 130 9.84 -0.54 -5.46
C PHE A 130 10.15 -1.35 -4.18
N TYR A 131 10.51 -0.68 -3.07
CA TYR A 131 10.96 -1.40 -1.86
C TYR A 131 9.86 -1.72 -0.87
N GLN A 132 8.72 -1.00 -0.84
CA GLN A 132 7.65 -1.30 0.11
C GLN A 132 7.08 -2.71 -0.01
N PRO A 133 6.91 -3.31 -1.20
CA PRO A 133 6.52 -4.72 -1.33
C PRO A 133 7.37 -5.69 -0.49
N ILE A 134 8.66 -5.38 -0.29
CA ILE A 134 9.59 -6.20 0.50
C ILE A 134 9.14 -6.30 1.96
N THR A 135 8.38 -5.32 2.47
CA THR A 135 7.85 -5.37 3.82
C THR A 135 6.80 -6.45 4.01
N ASN A 136 6.41 -7.20 2.98
CA ASN A 136 5.49 -8.35 3.07
C ASN A 136 6.19 -9.71 3.12
N VAL A 137 7.53 -9.76 3.08
CA VAL A 137 8.29 -11.02 3.12
C VAL A 137 8.08 -11.82 4.42
N TRP A 138 7.60 -11.18 5.50
CA TRP A 138 7.25 -11.88 6.75
C TRP A 138 6.03 -12.80 6.60
N ALA A 139 5.06 -12.44 5.75
CA ALA A 139 3.79 -13.14 5.62
C ALA A 139 3.96 -14.64 5.29
N PRO A 140 4.73 -15.02 4.25
CA PRO A 140 4.95 -16.43 3.97
C PRO A 140 5.71 -17.15 5.07
N LEU A 141 6.68 -16.49 5.74
CA LEU A 141 7.47 -17.10 6.82
C LEU A 141 6.60 -17.55 8.00
N LEU A 142 5.46 -16.88 8.20
CA LEU A 142 4.47 -17.23 9.23
C LEU A 142 3.34 -18.12 8.69
N GLY A 143 3.43 -18.57 7.43
CA GLY A 143 2.47 -19.45 6.80
C GLY A 143 1.23 -18.73 6.24
N PHE A 144 1.21 -17.40 6.12
CA PHE A 144 0.10 -16.73 5.43
C PHE A 144 0.11 -17.11 3.94
N PRO A 145 -1.00 -17.62 3.39
CA PRO A 145 -1.08 -17.97 1.97
C PRO A 145 -0.80 -16.76 1.08
N VAL A 146 0.01 -16.95 0.03
CA VAL A 146 0.40 -15.88 -0.91
C VAL A 146 -0.81 -15.16 -1.52
N ALA A 147 -1.91 -15.89 -1.72
CA ALA A 147 -3.16 -15.35 -2.22
C ALA A 147 -3.81 -14.27 -1.33
N MET A 148 -3.44 -14.18 -0.03
CA MET A 148 -3.98 -13.17 0.87
C MET A 148 -3.42 -11.78 0.57
N TYR A 149 -2.13 -11.67 0.24
CA TYR A 149 -1.45 -10.39 0.13
C TYR A 149 -0.98 -10.06 -1.29
N ALA A 150 -0.77 -11.04 -2.16
CA ALA A 150 -0.45 -10.78 -3.57
C ALA A 150 -1.43 -9.79 -4.28
N PRO A 151 -2.74 -9.75 -3.94
CA PRO A 151 -3.66 -8.74 -4.48
C PRO A 151 -3.75 -7.43 -3.67
N LEU A 152 -3.26 -7.41 -2.43
CA LEU A 152 -3.45 -6.29 -1.47
C LEU A 152 -2.21 -5.39 -1.34
N THR A 153 -1.08 -5.83 -1.86
CA THR A 153 0.18 -5.11 -1.85
C THR A 153 0.33 -4.30 -3.14
N VAL A 154 -0.28 -3.12 -3.17
CA VAL A 154 -0.03 -2.08 -4.18
C VAL A 154 0.02 -0.73 -3.51
#